data_AF-A0A4S8KGR6-F1
#
_entry.id   AF-A0A4S8KGR6-F1
#
_cell.length_a   1.000
_cell.length_b   1.000
_cell.length_c   1.000
_cell.angle_alpha   90.00
_cell.angle_beta   90.00
_cell.angle_gamma   90.00
#
_symmetry.space_group_name_H-M   'P 1'
#
loop_
_entity.id
_entity.type
_entity.pdbx_description
1 polymer ?
#
loop_
_entity_poly.entity_id
_entity_poly.type
_entity_poly.pdbx_seq_one_letter_code
_entity_poly.pdbx_strand_id
1 'polypeptide(L)'
;MEGGVHKADKTEFKECFNLTWKQPYILRLAFSAGIGGLLFGYDTGVISGALLYIRDDFKSVDRSTVLQAPGTWRWMLGVAAVPALVQFLLMLSLPESPRWLYRKERKEEAVDILRRIYPAEEVEAEIEALRLSVEAEIAEEGSIGEYSLPGKLRKALSSVAVRRGLVAGILCQVAQQFVGINTVMYYSPTIVQLAGFASNSTALALSLITSGLNALGSIVSIYFVDRAGRRRLLLLSLIGIVTCLALLSGVFFVATKHSPAVSTEETQLFGNYTCPAFNPTSGMEWTCMDCMRATSECGFCAHGGNKLLPGACLQSDSTVRDACHANHREWYTRGCPSNFGWLALIALGAYIVSYSPGMGTVPWIVNSEIYPLRYRGLCGGLAAVANWVSNLIVTQTFLSLTEALGIAPTFLLFCGISAVAFVFIFLLVPETKGLPFEEVEKMLESKDYKAWHGARTQESKDHNT
;
A
#
# COMPACT_ATOMS: atom_id res chain seq x y z
N MET A 1 -19.85 15.41 37.35
CA MET A 1 -18.56 15.48 36.64
C MET A 1 -18.85 15.14 35.20
N GLU A 2 -19.23 16.16 34.43
CA GLU A 2 -19.79 16.04 33.08
C GLU A 2 -18.64 15.82 32.08
N GLY A 3 -18.43 14.57 31.68
CA GLY A 3 -17.58 14.21 30.54
C GLY A 3 -18.29 14.50 29.23
N GLY A 4 -18.46 15.78 28.91
CA GLY A 4 -19.04 16.22 27.65
C GLY A 4 -18.17 15.81 26.47
N VAL A 5 -18.72 14.95 25.62
CA VAL A 5 -18.18 14.56 24.32
C VAL A 5 -17.91 15.81 23.48
N HIS A 6 -16.64 16.22 23.37
CA HIS A 6 -16.23 17.22 22.39
C HIS A 6 -16.33 16.60 20.99
N LYS A 7 -17.33 17.02 20.22
CA LYS A 7 -17.29 16.84 18.76
C LYS A 7 -16.05 17.61 18.28
N ALA A 8 -15.12 16.91 17.64
CA ALA A 8 -14.04 17.57 16.89
C ALA A 8 -14.68 18.54 15.87
N ASP A 9 -14.69 19.81 16.23
CA ASP A 9 -15.26 20.90 15.44
C ASP A 9 -14.20 21.40 14.46
N LYS A 10 -14.61 22.10 13.41
CA LYS A 10 -13.70 22.71 12.42
C LYS A 10 -12.63 23.62 13.05
N THR A 11 -12.87 24.04 14.29
CA THR A 11 -12.01 24.83 15.17
C THR A 11 -10.77 24.05 15.59
N GLU A 12 -10.86 22.78 16.01
CA GLU A 12 -9.72 22.01 16.54
C GLU A 12 -8.66 21.70 15.47
N PHE A 13 -9.05 21.33 14.26
CA PHE A 13 -8.07 21.11 13.18
C PHE A 13 -7.37 22.41 12.79
N LYS A 14 -8.14 23.52 12.73
CA LYS A 14 -7.59 24.84 12.39
C LYS A 14 -6.71 25.38 13.51
N GLU A 15 -7.05 25.10 14.76
CA GLU A 15 -6.24 25.39 15.94
C GLU A 15 -4.99 24.53 15.99
N CYS A 16 -5.08 23.22 15.78
CA CYS A 16 -3.92 22.32 15.71
C CYS A 16 -2.97 22.73 14.57
N PHE A 17 -3.51 23.05 13.40
CA PHE A 17 -2.72 23.55 12.27
C PHE A 17 -2.08 24.91 12.59
N ASN A 18 -2.82 25.83 13.22
CA ASN A 18 -2.30 27.11 13.66
C ASN A 18 -1.25 26.98 14.78
N LEU A 19 -1.44 26.06 15.73
CA LEU A 19 -0.51 25.72 16.81
C LEU A 19 0.79 25.18 16.23
N THR A 20 0.68 24.25 15.29
CA THR A 20 1.81 23.68 14.56
C THR A 20 2.60 24.76 13.83
N TRP A 21 1.92 25.75 13.23
CA TRP A 21 2.59 26.85 12.53
C TRP A 21 3.18 27.91 13.47
N LYS A 22 2.58 28.10 14.65
CA LYS A 22 3.02 29.08 15.65
C LYS A 22 4.20 28.58 16.49
N GLN A 23 4.32 27.26 16.70
CA GLN A 23 5.39 26.69 17.50
C GLN A 23 6.43 25.95 16.63
N PRO A 24 7.66 26.50 16.51
CA PRO A 24 8.72 25.87 15.72
C PRO A 24 9.13 24.49 16.26
N TYR A 25 8.86 24.21 17.54
CA TYR A 25 9.12 22.91 18.16
C TYR A 25 8.19 21.81 17.63
N ILE A 26 6.89 22.06 17.62
CA ILE A 26 5.89 21.13 17.07
C ILE A 26 6.11 20.95 15.57
N LEU A 27 6.42 22.02 14.85
CA LEU A 27 6.71 21.94 13.41
C LEU A 27 7.92 21.05 13.11
N ARG A 28 9.00 21.13 13.91
CA ARG A 28 10.17 20.25 13.78
C ARG A 28 9.82 18.80 14.07
N LEU A 29 9.07 18.53 15.13
CA LEU A 29 8.60 17.18 15.47
C LEU A 29 7.75 16.59 14.35
N ALA A 30 6.76 17.34 13.87
CA ALA A 30 5.86 16.93 12.80
C ALA A 30 6.59 16.72 11.47
N PHE A 31 7.56 17.59 11.14
CA PHE A 31 8.39 17.44 9.94
C PHE A 31 9.24 16.18 10.01
N SER A 32 9.96 15.96 11.12
CA SER A 32 10.79 14.76 11.31
C SER A 32 9.97 13.47 11.31
N ALA A 33 8.78 13.47 11.90
CA ALA A 33 7.86 12.33 11.85
C ALA A 33 7.28 12.12 10.44
N GLY A 34 6.92 13.20 9.74
CA GLY A 34 6.34 13.17 8.40
C GLY A 34 7.29 12.63 7.33
N ILE A 35 8.60 12.82 7.50
CA ILE A 35 9.63 12.23 6.61
C ILE A 35 9.48 10.70 6.54
N GLY A 36 9.13 10.03 7.65
CA GLY A 36 8.96 8.57 7.66
C GLY A 36 7.89 8.07 6.67
N GLY A 37 6.77 8.78 6.54
CA GLY A 37 5.72 8.43 5.58
C GLY A 37 6.14 8.67 4.12
N LEU A 38 6.94 9.73 3.88
CA LEU A 38 7.50 10.03 2.55
C LEU A 38 8.51 8.97 2.13
N LEU A 39 9.34 8.50 3.07
CA LEU A 39 10.34 7.46 2.83
C LEU A 39 9.72 6.15 2.36
N PHE A 40 8.61 5.73 2.95
CA PHE A 40 7.93 4.50 2.53
C PHE A 40 7.55 4.52 1.04
N GLY A 41 7.03 5.64 0.53
CA GLY A 41 6.69 5.81 -0.88
C GLY A 41 7.92 5.91 -1.78
N TYR A 42 8.96 6.59 -1.30
CA TYR A 42 10.23 6.72 -2.00
C TYR A 42 10.96 5.38 -2.15
N ASP A 43 11.12 4.62 -1.06
CA ASP A 43 11.74 3.28 -1.06
C ASP A 43 11.02 2.34 -2.01
N THR A 44 9.69 2.37 -1.98
CA THR A 44 8.86 1.59 -2.91
C THR A 44 9.19 1.95 -4.35
N GLY A 45 9.23 3.24 -4.71
CA GLY A 45 9.55 3.69 -6.06
C GLY A 45 10.97 3.35 -6.52
N VAL A 46 11.96 3.45 -5.62
CA VAL A 46 13.35 3.06 -5.90
C VAL A 46 13.44 1.55 -6.15
N ILE A 47 12.79 0.72 -5.33
CA ILE A 47 12.77 -0.73 -5.51
C ILE A 47 12.07 -1.10 -6.82
N SER A 48 10.90 -0.52 -7.12
CA SER A 48 10.18 -0.74 -8.39
C SER A 48 11.05 -0.41 -9.61
N GLY A 49 11.80 0.69 -9.53
CA GLY A 49 12.71 1.11 -10.58
C GLY A 49 13.90 0.18 -10.74
N ALA A 50 14.53 -0.21 -9.62
CA ALA A 50 15.66 -1.12 -9.61
C ALA A 50 15.29 -2.51 -10.15
N LEU A 51 14.08 -3.01 -9.85
CA LEU A 51 13.59 -4.31 -10.32
C LEU A 51 13.56 -4.46 -11.85
N LEU A 52 13.39 -3.36 -12.60
CA LEU A 52 13.45 -3.42 -14.06
C LEU A 52 14.83 -3.79 -14.58
N TYR A 53 15.88 -3.28 -13.94
CA TYR A 53 17.27 -3.42 -14.40
C TYR A 53 17.97 -4.63 -13.79
N ILE A 54 17.60 -5.04 -12.57
CA ILE A 54 18.22 -6.19 -11.88
C ILE A 54 18.11 -7.47 -12.70
N ARG A 55 16.96 -7.73 -13.34
CA ARG A 55 16.76 -8.96 -14.14
C ARG A 55 17.58 -8.98 -15.44
N ASP A 56 17.87 -7.82 -16.01
CA ASP A 56 18.65 -7.70 -17.25
C ASP A 56 20.15 -7.89 -16.98
N ASP A 57 20.65 -7.45 -15.82
CA ASP A 57 22.06 -7.59 -15.41
C ASP A 57 22.48 -9.04 -15.05
N PHE A 58 21.53 -9.93 -14.76
CA PHE A 58 21.85 -11.33 -14.41
C PHE A 58 22.23 -12.21 -15.63
N LYS A 59 22.19 -11.71 -16.87
CA LYS A 59 22.64 -12.47 -18.05
C LYS A 59 23.85 -11.92 -18.81
N SER A 60 24.24 -10.65 -18.73
CA SER A 60 25.53 -10.19 -19.29
C SER A 60 25.81 -8.73 -18.96
N VAL A 61 26.83 -8.49 -18.14
CA VAL A 61 27.39 -7.16 -17.88
C VAL A 61 28.30 -6.76 -19.05
N ASP A 62 27.91 -5.75 -19.85
CA ASP A 62 28.88 -4.73 -20.31
C ASP A 62 28.28 -3.46 -20.97
N ARG A 63 29.03 -2.35 -20.75
CA ARG A 63 29.14 -1.05 -21.47
C ARG A 63 28.15 0.12 -21.30
N SER A 64 28.59 1.01 -20.40
CA SER A 64 29.01 2.42 -20.60
C SER A 64 28.07 3.46 -21.26
N THR A 65 27.37 4.21 -20.42
CA THR A 65 27.31 5.69 -20.42
C THR A 65 27.04 6.14 -18.97
N VAL A 66 27.25 7.41 -18.58
CA VAL A 66 27.13 7.92 -17.18
C VAL A 66 25.77 7.63 -16.51
N LEU A 67 24.73 7.30 -17.28
CA LEU A 67 23.39 6.89 -16.82
C LEU A 67 23.10 5.37 -17.01
N GLN A 68 24.07 4.61 -17.49
CA GLN A 68 24.06 3.17 -17.76
C GLN A 68 25.44 2.58 -17.45
N ALA A 69 25.82 2.48 -16.17
CA ALA A 69 27.00 1.76 -15.73
C ALA A 69 26.59 0.44 -15.06
N PRO A 70 27.37 -0.65 -15.21
CA PRO A 70 27.08 -1.89 -14.49
C PRO A 70 27.05 -1.61 -12.98
N GLY A 71 25.89 -1.82 -12.36
CA GLY A 71 25.62 -1.40 -10.98
C GLY A 71 24.69 -0.20 -10.79
N THR A 72 23.94 0.24 -11.82
CA THR A 72 22.90 1.29 -11.68
C THR A 72 21.92 1.00 -10.54
N TRP A 73 21.47 -0.25 -10.39
CA TRP A 73 20.59 -0.64 -9.30
C TRP A 73 21.27 -0.50 -7.92
N ARG A 74 22.59 -0.68 -7.83
CA ARG A 74 23.37 -0.51 -6.58
C ARG A 74 23.38 0.95 -6.16
N TRP A 75 23.53 1.87 -7.12
CA TRP A 75 23.41 3.31 -6.86
C TRP A 75 21.98 3.72 -6.54
N MET A 76 20.97 3.14 -7.21
CA MET A 76 19.57 3.37 -6.84
C MET A 76 19.32 3.00 -5.37
N LEU A 77 19.76 1.81 -4.94
CA LEU A 77 19.69 1.39 -3.52
C LEU A 77 20.57 2.25 -2.60
N GLY A 78 21.75 2.66 -3.05
CA GLY A 78 22.67 3.50 -2.28
C GLY A 78 22.12 4.90 -2.04
N VAL A 79 21.47 5.51 -3.05
CA VAL A 79 20.77 6.79 -2.90
C VAL A 79 19.58 6.65 -1.96
N ALA A 80 18.94 5.47 -1.91
CA ALA A 80 17.86 5.23 -0.94
C ALA A 80 18.30 5.34 0.53
N ALA A 81 19.58 5.09 0.81
CA ALA A 81 20.14 5.24 2.16
C ALA A 81 20.27 6.70 2.60
N VAL A 82 20.32 7.68 1.68
CA VAL A 82 20.53 9.10 2.02
C VAL A 82 19.33 9.65 2.82
N PRO A 83 18.08 9.51 2.36
CA PRO A 83 16.93 9.96 3.16
C PRO A 83 16.78 9.22 4.49
N ALA A 84 17.13 7.93 4.55
CA ALA A 84 17.16 7.16 5.80
C ALA A 84 18.21 7.69 6.79
N LEU A 85 19.41 8.05 6.31
CA LEU A 85 20.45 8.67 7.14
C LEU A 85 20.00 10.04 7.66
N VAL A 86 19.36 10.85 6.81
CA VAL A 86 18.78 12.13 7.22
C VAL A 86 17.72 11.91 8.31
N GLN A 87 16.82 10.94 8.14
CA GLN A 87 15.83 10.61 9.16
C GLN A 87 16.47 10.14 10.46
N PHE A 88 17.50 9.30 10.40
CA PHE A 88 18.24 8.85 11.58
C PHE A 88 18.86 10.03 12.33
N LEU A 89 19.54 10.95 11.63
CA LEU A 89 20.13 12.13 12.25
C LEU A 89 19.07 13.06 12.86
N LEU A 90 17.90 13.21 12.20
CA LEU A 90 16.78 13.97 12.74
C LEU A 90 16.18 13.31 13.98
N MET A 91 16.07 11.98 14.01
CA MET A 91 15.58 11.25 15.18
C MET A 91 16.46 11.44 16.41
N LEU A 92 17.79 11.57 16.25
CA LEU A 92 18.70 11.88 17.37
C LEU A 92 18.42 13.24 18.01
N SER A 93 17.76 14.15 17.30
CA SER A 93 17.39 15.48 17.81
C SER A 93 16.01 15.52 18.47
N LEU A 94 15.22 14.44 18.36
CA LEU A 94 13.87 14.38 18.92
C LEU A 94 13.92 14.04 20.42
N PRO A 95 13.09 14.71 21.25
CA PRO A 95 12.90 14.33 22.65
C PRO A 95 12.20 12.97 22.75
N GLU A 96 12.42 12.30 23.87
CA GLU A 96 11.65 11.10 24.21
C GLU A 96 10.18 11.46 24.54
N SER A 97 9.25 10.51 24.39
CA SER A 97 7.83 10.75 24.70
C SER A 97 7.63 11.10 26.19
N PRO A 98 6.89 12.18 26.54
CA PRO A 98 6.57 12.53 27.94
C PRO A 98 5.94 11.37 28.71
N ARG A 99 5.12 10.57 28.03
CA ARG A 99 4.43 9.41 28.60
C ARG A 99 5.41 8.31 28.99
N TRP A 100 6.43 8.06 28.14
CA TRP A 100 7.49 7.10 28.43
C TRP A 100 8.41 7.59 29.56
N LEU A 101 8.78 8.87 29.56
CA LEU A 101 9.61 9.48 30.61
C LEU A 101 8.94 9.39 31.98
N TYR A 102 7.64 9.69 32.05
CA TYR A 102 6.85 9.57 33.27
C TYR A 102 6.86 8.13 33.81
N ARG A 103 6.68 7.15 32.93
CA ARG A 103 6.73 5.71 33.27
C ARG A 103 8.11 5.25 33.74
N LYS A 104 9.19 5.90 33.31
CA LYS A 104 10.57 5.65 33.76
C LYS A 104 10.98 6.45 34.99
N GLU A 105 10.01 7.03 35.69
CA GLU A 105 10.20 7.90 36.87
C GLU A 105 10.96 9.21 36.58
N ARG A 106 11.21 9.55 35.30
CA ARG A 106 11.82 10.82 34.86
C ARG A 106 10.75 11.91 34.71
N LYS A 107 10.06 12.21 35.81
CA LYS A 107 8.86 13.08 35.81
C LYS A 107 9.16 14.54 35.46
N GLU A 108 10.28 15.08 35.93
CA GLU A 108 10.67 16.47 35.67
C GLU A 108 10.88 16.72 34.17
N GLU A 109 11.58 15.81 33.48
CA GLU A 109 11.81 15.92 32.03
C GLU A 109 10.52 15.81 31.22
N ALA A 110 9.57 14.98 31.67
CA ALA A 110 8.26 14.87 31.03
C ALA A 110 7.47 16.19 31.11
N VAL A 111 7.50 16.84 32.28
CA VAL A 111 6.86 18.15 32.51
C VAL A 111 7.52 19.24 31.67
N ASP A 112 8.85 19.26 31.59
CA ASP A 112 9.59 20.23 30.78
C ASP A 112 9.26 20.12 29.29
N ILE A 113 9.05 18.90 28.78
CA ILE A 113 8.62 18.71 27.38
C ILE A 113 7.17 19.15 27.20
N LEU A 114 6.25 18.83 28.12
CA LEU A 114 4.85 19.28 28.04
C LEU A 114 4.75 20.81 28.02
N ARG A 115 5.52 21.50 28.85
CA ARG A 115 5.61 22.97 28.88
C ARG A 115 6.11 23.58 27.57
N ARG A 116 6.82 22.82 26.74
CA ARG A 116 7.25 23.25 25.39
C ARG A 116 6.19 23.02 24.31
N ILE A 117 5.20 22.17 24.57
CA ILE A 117 4.16 21.79 23.62
C ILE A 117 2.87 22.58 23.87
N TYR A 118 2.42 22.64 25.13
CA TYR A 118 1.15 23.27 25.47
C TYR A 118 1.32 24.72 25.94
N PRO A 119 0.31 25.59 25.71
CA PRO A 119 0.28 26.93 26.29
C PRO A 119 0.29 26.87 27.82
N ALA A 120 0.83 27.91 28.47
CA ALA A 120 0.97 27.97 29.93
C ALA A 120 -0.37 27.83 30.69
N GLU A 121 -1.49 28.19 30.05
CA GLU A 121 -2.84 28.13 30.64
C GLU A 121 -3.40 26.69 30.70
N GLU A 122 -2.99 25.81 29.78
CA GLU A 122 -3.51 24.44 29.65
C GLU A 122 -2.51 23.38 30.13
N VAL A 123 -1.23 23.72 30.22
CA VAL A 123 -0.15 22.73 30.47
C VAL A 123 -0.34 21.97 31.78
N GLU A 124 -0.81 22.61 32.85
CA GLU A 124 -1.00 21.97 34.15
C GLU A 124 -2.15 20.95 34.12
N ALA A 125 -3.22 21.24 33.38
CA ALA A 125 -4.31 20.29 33.18
C ALA A 125 -3.85 19.05 32.39
N GLU A 126 -3.03 19.26 31.36
CA GLU A 126 -2.46 18.18 30.55
C GLU A 126 -1.42 17.33 31.32
N ILE A 127 -0.63 17.95 32.19
CA ILE A 127 0.30 17.22 33.08
C ILE A 127 -0.48 16.28 34.00
N GLU A 128 -1.56 16.77 34.61
CA GLU A 128 -2.39 15.96 35.50
C GLU A 128 -3.14 14.86 34.75
N ALA A 129 -3.67 15.15 33.56
CA ALA A 129 -4.29 14.15 32.70
C ALA A 129 -3.31 13.05 32.29
N LEU A 130 -2.08 13.42 31.91
CA LEU A 130 -1.01 12.47 31.59
C LEU A 130 -0.72 11.58 32.80
N ARG A 131 -0.53 12.19 33.98
CA ARG A 131 -0.24 11.50 35.24
C ARG A 131 -1.32 10.46 35.56
N LEU A 132 -2.59 10.86 35.58
CA LEU A 132 -3.71 9.96 35.88
C LEU A 132 -3.76 8.80 34.88
N SER A 133 -3.55 9.07 33.59
CA SER A 133 -3.54 8.03 32.56
C SER A 133 -2.41 7.01 32.73
N VAL A 134 -1.20 7.47 33.07
CA VAL A 134 -0.02 6.59 33.21
C VAL A 134 -0.09 5.79 34.51
N GLU A 135 -0.56 6.40 35.61
CA GLU A 135 -0.77 5.68 36.88
C GLU A 135 -1.84 4.59 36.73
N ALA A 136 -2.93 4.88 36.01
CA ALA A 136 -3.93 3.88 35.67
C ALA A 136 -3.34 2.72 34.83
N GLU A 137 -2.54 3.03 33.80
CA GLU A 137 -1.87 2.03 32.98
C GLU A 137 -0.90 1.14 33.79
N ILE A 138 -0.09 1.72 34.69
CA ILE A 138 0.84 0.97 35.54
C ILE A 138 0.09 0.09 36.53
N ALA A 139 -1.00 0.57 37.13
CA ALA A 139 -1.84 -0.22 38.04
C ALA A 139 -2.49 -1.40 37.30
N GLU A 140 -2.94 -1.18 36.06
CA GLU A 140 -3.54 -2.22 35.23
C GLU A 140 -2.50 -3.24 34.76
N GLU A 141 -1.30 -2.82 34.32
CA GLU A 141 -0.18 -3.72 33.98
C GLU A 141 0.29 -4.52 35.22
N GLY A 142 0.35 -3.89 36.38
CA GLY A 142 0.70 -4.54 37.65
C GLY A 142 -0.30 -5.64 38.05
N SER A 143 -1.60 -5.44 37.77
CA SER A 143 -2.65 -6.46 37.97
C SER A 143 -2.51 -7.66 37.03
N ILE A 144 -1.79 -7.49 35.92
CA ILE A 144 -1.52 -8.55 34.95
C ILE A 144 -0.31 -9.37 35.39
N GLY A 145 0.62 -8.89 36.22
CA GLY A 145 1.80 -9.66 36.67
C GLY A 145 2.81 -9.95 35.55
N GLU A 146 4.01 -10.39 35.92
CA GLU A 146 5.08 -10.83 35.00
C GLU A 146 4.73 -12.16 34.29
N TYR A 147 3.64 -12.18 33.51
CA TYR A 147 3.41 -13.31 32.61
C TYR A 147 4.37 -13.25 31.42
N SER A 148 4.93 -14.40 31.09
CA SER A 148 5.57 -14.64 29.79
C SER A 148 4.62 -14.26 28.64
N LEU A 149 5.17 -13.84 27.50
CA LEU A 149 4.41 -13.41 26.31
C LEU A 149 3.23 -14.36 25.95
N PRO A 150 3.36 -15.70 26.03
CA PRO A 150 2.25 -16.62 25.79
C PRO A 150 1.11 -16.51 26.82
N GLY A 151 1.44 -16.25 28.09
CA GLY A 151 0.45 -16.06 29.15
C GLY A 151 -0.37 -14.78 28.95
N LYS A 152 0.29 -13.68 28.57
CA LYS A 152 -0.38 -12.43 28.20
C LYS A 152 -1.29 -12.62 26.99
N LEU A 153 -0.84 -13.34 25.97
CA LEU A 153 -1.65 -13.64 24.79
C LEU A 153 -2.89 -14.48 25.13
N ARG A 154 -2.74 -15.51 25.97
CA ARG A 154 -3.87 -16.35 26.40
C ARG A 154 -4.92 -15.54 27.16
N LYS A 155 -4.48 -14.66 28.07
CA LYS A 155 -5.39 -13.76 28.82
C LYS A 155 -6.05 -12.74 27.88
N ALA A 156 -5.29 -12.14 26.97
CA ALA A 156 -5.82 -11.24 25.95
C ALA A 156 -6.92 -11.91 25.11
N LEU A 157 -6.67 -13.11 24.58
CA LEU A 157 -7.64 -13.85 23.77
C LEU A 157 -8.86 -14.36 24.53
N SER A 158 -8.79 -14.43 25.87
CA SER A 158 -9.95 -14.76 26.71
C SER A 158 -10.96 -13.61 26.82
N SER A 159 -10.52 -12.36 26.63
CA SER A 159 -11.44 -11.21 26.59
C SER A 159 -12.21 -11.18 25.27
N VAL A 160 -13.54 -11.03 25.37
CA VAL A 160 -14.43 -10.96 24.21
C VAL A 160 -14.14 -9.70 23.38
N ALA A 161 -13.89 -8.56 24.04
CA ALA A 161 -13.55 -7.31 23.37
C ALA A 161 -12.25 -7.42 22.59
N VAL A 162 -11.20 -7.93 23.23
CA VAL A 162 -9.90 -8.11 22.58
C VAL A 162 -10.00 -9.07 21.41
N ARG A 163 -10.71 -10.20 21.55
CA ARG A 163 -10.89 -11.15 20.45
C ARG A 163 -11.62 -10.52 19.25
N ARG A 164 -12.71 -9.78 19.49
CA ARG A 164 -13.47 -9.10 18.43
C ARG A 164 -12.63 -8.00 17.78
N GLY A 165 -11.96 -7.18 18.58
CA GLY A 165 -11.06 -6.12 18.11
C GLY A 165 -9.89 -6.68 17.30
N LEU A 166 -9.27 -7.79 17.75
CA LEU A 166 -8.14 -8.42 17.08
C LEU A 166 -8.55 -9.04 15.74
N VAL A 167 -9.72 -9.67 15.65
CA VAL A 167 -10.25 -10.17 14.37
C VAL A 167 -10.47 -9.02 13.41
N ALA A 168 -11.08 -7.91 13.84
CA ALA A 168 -11.30 -6.73 13.00
C ALA A 168 -9.98 -6.07 12.57
N GLY A 169 -9.02 -5.91 13.49
CA GLY A 169 -7.70 -5.34 13.21
C GLY A 169 -6.87 -6.18 12.25
N ILE A 170 -6.75 -7.50 12.49
CA ILE A 170 -6.07 -8.42 11.57
C ILE A 170 -6.76 -8.43 10.21
N LEU A 171 -8.09 -8.49 10.16
CA LEU A 171 -8.84 -8.45 8.91
C LEU A 171 -8.52 -7.18 8.10
N CYS A 172 -8.52 -6.00 8.73
CA CYS A 172 -8.14 -4.75 8.06
C CYS A 172 -6.73 -4.82 7.48
N GLN A 173 -5.76 -5.33 8.25
CA GLN A 173 -4.37 -5.42 7.83
C GLN A 173 -4.15 -6.45 6.71
N VAL A 174 -4.86 -7.58 6.75
CA VAL A 174 -4.82 -8.61 5.69
C VAL A 174 -5.50 -8.08 4.43
N ALA A 175 -6.72 -7.53 4.55
CA ALA A 175 -7.46 -6.94 3.43
C ALA A 175 -6.66 -5.85 2.71
N GLN A 176 -5.95 -5.00 3.46
CA GLN A 176 -5.07 -3.97 2.91
C GLN A 176 -4.05 -4.53 1.91
N GLN A 177 -3.43 -5.67 2.24
CA GLN A 177 -2.40 -6.29 1.40
C GLN A 177 -2.99 -7.11 0.25
N PHE A 178 -4.08 -7.84 0.51
CA PHE A 178 -4.75 -8.69 -0.47
C PHE A 178 -5.56 -7.91 -1.52
N VAL A 179 -5.82 -6.62 -1.30
CA VAL A 179 -6.26 -5.70 -2.36
C VAL A 179 -5.16 -5.50 -3.42
N GLY A 180 -3.88 -5.72 -3.07
CA GLY A 180 -2.77 -5.77 -4.02
C GLY A 180 -2.05 -4.44 -4.25
N ILE A 181 -2.14 -3.47 -3.32
CA ILE A 181 -1.49 -2.16 -3.50
C ILE A 181 0.03 -2.28 -3.65
N ASN A 182 0.70 -3.07 -2.82
CA ASN A 182 2.15 -3.15 -2.82
C ASN A 182 2.64 -3.81 -4.10
N THR A 183 1.92 -4.82 -4.58
CA THR A 183 2.11 -5.39 -5.91
C THR A 183 1.94 -4.36 -7.03
N VAL A 184 0.85 -3.59 -7.01
CA VAL A 184 0.61 -2.52 -7.99
C VAL A 184 1.73 -1.49 -7.96
N MET A 185 2.24 -1.13 -6.78
CA MET A 185 3.31 -0.14 -6.61
C MET A 185 4.69 -0.70 -7.02
N TYR A 186 5.05 -1.91 -6.57
CA TYR A 186 6.33 -2.58 -6.89
C TYR A 186 6.45 -2.90 -8.38
N TYR A 187 5.34 -3.35 -8.97
CA TYR A 187 5.30 -3.74 -10.37
C TYR A 187 4.64 -2.69 -11.26
N SER A 188 4.40 -1.45 -10.80
CA SER A 188 3.78 -0.39 -11.61
C SER A 188 4.47 -0.22 -12.97
N PRO A 189 5.80 -0.07 -13.07
CA PRO A 189 6.46 0.03 -14.38
C PRO A 189 6.27 -1.22 -15.24
N THR A 190 6.21 -2.39 -14.60
CA THR A 190 5.95 -3.66 -15.32
C THR A 190 4.52 -3.71 -15.82
N ILE A 191 3.52 -3.30 -15.03
CA ILE A 191 2.10 -3.21 -15.43
C ILE A 191 1.94 -2.23 -16.60
N VAL A 192 2.69 -1.12 -16.61
CA VAL A 192 2.73 -0.19 -17.75
C VAL A 192 3.29 -0.88 -18.99
N GLN A 193 4.38 -1.66 -18.87
CA GLN A 193 4.89 -2.46 -19.99
C GLN A 193 3.90 -3.53 -20.46
N LEU A 194 3.20 -4.19 -19.53
CA LEU A 194 2.14 -5.16 -19.82
C LEU A 194 0.99 -4.51 -20.61
N ALA A 195 0.74 -3.22 -20.41
CA ALA A 195 -0.27 -2.45 -21.14
C ALA A 195 0.16 -2.05 -22.58
N GLY A 196 1.38 -2.39 -22.99
CA GLY A 196 1.88 -2.17 -24.36
C GLY A 196 2.76 -0.93 -24.53
N PHE A 197 3.41 -0.47 -23.46
CA PHE A 197 4.44 0.58 -23.54
C PHE A 197 5.83 -0.06 -23.57
N ALA A 198 6.48 -0.05 -24.74
CA ALA A 198 7.77 -0.71 -24.96
C ALA A 198 8.95 -0.05 -24.21
N SER A 199 8.94 1.28 -24.04
CA SER A 199 10.09 2.01 -23.50
C SER A 199 10.14 1.99 -21.97
N ASN A 200 11.24 1.44 -21.42
CA ASN A 200 11.53 1.44 -19.98
C ASN A 200 11.50 2.84 -19.37
N SER A 201 12.06 3.84 -20.06
CA SER A 201 12.06 5.23 -19.60
C SER A 201 10.65 5.81 -19.51
N THR A 202 9.78 5.50 -20.48
CA THR A 202 8.38 5.92 -20.42
C THR A 202 7.61 5.20 -19.31
N ALA A 203 7.85 3.90 -19.11
CA ALA A 203 7.23 3.13 -18.05
C ALA A 203 7.62 3.64 -16.65
N LEU A 204 8.89 4.00 -16.46
CA LEU A 204 9.37 4.61 -15.22
C LEU A 204 8.77 6.00 -14.99
N ALA A 205 8.72 6.86 -16.01
CA ALA A 205 8.12 8.19 -15.90
C ALA A 205 6.62 8.12 -15.56
N LEU A 206 5.88 7.20 -16.20
CA LEU A 206 4.47 6.96 -15.89
C LEU A 206 4.28 6.36 -14.50
N SER A 207 5.20 5.51 -14.04
CA SER A 207 5.20 5.00 -12.66
C SER A 207 5.45 6.11 -11.64
N LEU A 208 6.29 7.11 -11.94
CA LEU A 208 6.51 8.26 -11.04
C LEU A 208 5.21 9.04 -10.81
N ILE A 209 4.38 9.19 -11.85
CA ILE A 209 3.04 9.78 -11.73
C ILE A 209 2.17 8.96 -10.77
N THR A 210 2.17 7.64 -10.90
CA THR A 210 1.40 6.77 -9.99
C THR A 210 1.81 6.90 -8.53
N SER A 211 3.11 7.03 -8.25
CA SER A 211 3.62 7.31 -6.89
C SER A 211 3.22 8.70 -6.38
N GLY A 212 3.25 9.72 -7.25
CA GLY A 212 2.77 11.06 -6.91
C GLY A 212 1.29 11.09 -6.56
N LEU A 213 0.46 10.35 -7.32
CA LEU A 213 -0.98 10.20 -7.03
C LEU A 213 -1.22 9.56 -5.66
N ASN A 214 -0.42 8.58 -5.27
CA ASN A 214 -0.51 7.95 -3.94
C ASN A 214 -0.22 8.97 -2.83
N ALA A 215 0.84 9.77 -2.98
CA ALA A 215 1.20 10.81 -2.01
C ALA A 215 0.10 11.87 -1.87
N LEU A 216 -0.49 12.32 -2.99
CA LEU A 216 -1.63 13.24 -2.99
C LEU A 216 -2.87 12.61 -2.31
N GLY A 217 -3.15 11.35 -2.61
CA GLY A 217 -4.23 10.59 -1.98
C GLY A 217 -4.08 10.53 -0.45
N SER A 218 -2.85 10.41 0.05
CA SER A 218 -2.57 10.35 1.49
C SER A 218 -2.83 11.70 2.17
N ILE A 219 -2.51 12.82 1.51
CA ILE A 219 -2.85 14.16 2.00
C ILE A 219 -4.37 14.33 2.07
N VAL A 220 -5.08 13.89 1.02
CA VAL A 220 -6.54 13.89 0.98
C VAL A 220 -7.12 13.02 2.10
N SER A 221 -6.48 11.90 2.41
CA SER A 221 -6.88 11.01 3.51
C SER A 221 -6.97 11.74 4.85
N ILE A 222 -5.98 12.57 5.18
CA ILE A 222 -5.91 13.29 6.46
C ILE A 222 -7.15 14.16 6.64
N TYR A 223 -7.61 14.81 5.57
CA TYR A 223 -8.80 15.65 5.61
C TYR A 223 -10.11 14.85 5.82
N PHE A 224 -10.23 13.68 5.20
CA PHE A 224 -11.47 12.91 5.23
C PHE A 224 -11.61 11.97 6.43
N VAL A 225 -10.49 11.49 6.99
CA VAL A 225 -10.47 10.49 8.07
C VAL A 225 -11.33 10.88 9.27
N ASP A 226 -11.24 12.15 9.69
CA ASP A 226 -12.00 12.64 10.83
C ASP A 226 -13.40 13.12 10.45
N ARG A 227 -13.67 13.40 9.18
CA ARG A 227 -14.96 13.91 8.73
C ARG A 227 -15.95 12.81 8.35
N ALA A 228 -15.51 11.84 7.55
CA ALA A 228 -16.36 10.79 7.00
C ALA A 228 -16.57 9.60 7.95
N GLY A 229 -15.63 9.35 8.88
CA GLY A 229 -15.63 8.15 9.72
C GLY A 229 -14.81 7.02 9.10
N ARG A 230 -14.26 6.14 9.93
CA ARG A 230 -13.27 5.13 9.53
C ARG A 230 -13.95 4.05 8.69
N ARG A 231 -15.09 3.53 9.16
CA ARG A 231 -15.83 2.45 8.49
C ARG A 231 -16.34 2.89 7.11
N ARG A 232 -16.89 4.09 7.01
CA ARG A 232 -17.41 4.61 5.72
C ARG A 232 -16.30 4.78 4.69
N LEU A 233 -15.13 5.28 5.09
CA LEU A 233 -13.99 5.43 4.19
C LEU A 233 -13.44 4.10 3.69
N LEU A 234 -13.32 3.10 4.57
CA LEU A 234 -12.91 1.74 4.17
C LEU A 234 -13.86 1.16 3.11
N LEU A 235 -15.17 1.27 3.31
CA LEU A 235 -16.17 0.71 2.40
C LEU A 235 -16.20 1.45 1.06
N LEU A 236 -16.16 2.80 1.06
CA LEU A 236 -16.12 3.59 -0.17
C LEU A 236 -14.85 3.33 -0.98
N SER A 237 -13.71 3.23 -0.29
CA SER A 237 -12.42 2.87 -0.89
C SER A 237 -12.47 1.48 -1.54
N LEU A 238 -13.03 0.49 -0.85
CA LEU A 238 -13.17 -0.88 -1.38
C LEU A 238 -14.10 -0.95 -2.60
N ILE A 239 -15.18 -0.17 -2.63
CA ILE A 239 -16.03 -0.07 -3.82
C ILE A 239 -15.22 0.47 -5.00
N GLY A 240 -14.46 1.55 -4.79
CA GLY A 240 -13.58 2.12 -5.83
C GLY A 240 -12.48 1.14 -6.29
N ILE A 241 -11.90 0.40 -5.36
CA ILE A 241 -10.91 -0.65 -5.64
C ILE A 241 -11.52 -1.76 -6.50
N VAL A 242 -12.67 -2.31 -6.11
CA VAL A 242 -13.34 -3.40 -6.84
C VAL A 242 -13.72 -2.95 -8.26
N THR A 243 -14.26 -1.74 -8.40
CA THR A 243 -14.61 -1.21 -9.73
C THR A 243 -13.38 -0.99 -10.61
N CYS A 244 -12.29 -0.44 -10.05
CA CYS A 244 -11.06 -0.23 -10.81
C CYS A 244 -10.35 -1.54 -11.17
N LEU A 245 -10.33 -2.54 -10.29
CA LEU A 245 -9.77 -3.86 -10.57
C LEU A 245 -10.57 -4.62 -11.65
N ALA A 246 -11.91 -4.52 -11.61
CA ALA A 246 -12.77 -5.05 -12.66
C ALA A 246 -12.50 -4.35 -14.01
N LEU A 247 -12.35 -3.02 -14.00
CA LEU A 247 -12.00 -2.24 -15.20
C LEU A 247 -10.63 -2.65 -15.76
N LEU A 248 -9.60 -2.74 -14.90
CA LEU A 248 -8.26 -3.20 -15.30
C LEU A 248 -8.31 -4.59 -15.93
N SER A 249 -9.01 -5.53 -15.29
CA SER A 249 -9.18 -6.89 -15.83
C SER A 249 -9.85 -6.86 -17.21
N GLY A 250 -10.92 -6.07 -17.37
CA GLY A 250 -11.60 -5.90 -18.66
C GLY A 250 -10.70 -5.31 -19.75
N VAL A 251 -9.93 -4.26 -19.43
CA VAL A 251 -8.99 -3.63 -20.36
C VAL A 251 -7.90 -4.61 -20.79
N PHE A 252 -7.29 -5.34 -19.85
CA PHE A 252 -6.27 -6.34 -20.18
C PHE A 252 -6.84 -7.53 -20.97
N PHE A 253 -8.10 -7.89 -20.74
CA PHE A 253 -8.78 -8.93 -21.52
C PHE A 253 -8.98 -8.49 -22.97
N VAL A 254 -9.47 -7.26 -23.18
CA VAL A 254 -9.63 -6.67 -24.52
C VAL A 254 -8.28 -6.51 -25.21
N ALA A 255 -7.25 -6.06 -24.49
CA ALA A 255 -5.89 -5.90 -25.01
C ALA A 255 -5.28 -7.25 -25.42
N THR A 256 -5.53 -8.32 -24.67
CA THR A 256 -5.07 -9.67 -25.03
C THR A 256 -5.75 -10.16 -26.31
N LYS A 257 -7.07 -9.97 -26.43
CA LYS A 257 -7.85 -10.42 -27.60
C LYS A 257 -7.55 -9.64 -28.88
N HIS A 258 -7.22 -8.36 -28.78
CA HIS A 258 -6.88 -7.50 -29.93
C HIS A 258 -5.37 -7.34 -30.09
N SER A 259 -4.59 -8.29 -29.58
CA SER A 259 -3.14 -8.27 -29.77
C SER A 259 -2.79 -8.55 -31.24
N PRO A 260 -1.75 -7.90 -31.79
CA PRO A 260 -1.39 -8.05 -33.19
C PRO A 260 -1.00 -9.50 -33.51
N ALA A 261 -1.32 -9.93 -34.72
CA ALA A 261 -0.92 -11.26 -35.21
C ALA A 261 0.59 -11.34 -35.41
N VAL A 262 1.13 -12.56 -35.42
CA VAL A 262 2.50 -12.85 -35.83
C VAL A 262 2.48 -13.22 -37.31
N SER A 263 3.22 -12.48 -38.14
CA SER A 263 3.40 -12.80 -39.55
C SER A 263 4.61 -13.70 -39.74
N THR A 264 4.44 -14.78 -40.49
CA THR A 264 5.54 -15.67 -40.90
C THR A 264 6.56 -14.93 -41.76
N GLU A 265 6.10 -14.07 -42.67
CA GLU A 265 6.97 -13.30 -43.56
C GLU A 265 7.84 -12.33 -42.76
N GLU A 266 7.25 -11.59 -41.83
CA GLU A 266 7.98 -10.67 -40.95
C GLU A 266 8.95 -11.41 -40.04
N THR A 267 8.57 -12.60 -39.57
CA THR A 267 9.42 -13.43 -38.70
C THR A 267 10.62 -14.01 -39.46
N GLN A 268 10.43 -14.40 -40.73
CA GLN A 268 11.50 -14.92 -41.59
C GLN A 268 12.55 -13.87 -41.97
N LEU A 269 12.20 -12.57 -41.97
CA LEU A 269 13.18 -11.49 -42.19
C LEU A 269 14.36 -11.54 -41.19
N PHE A 270 14.14 -12.10 -40.00
CA PHE A 270 15.15 -12.22 -38.96
C PHE A 270 15.88 -13.57 -38.95
N GLY A 271 15.61 -14.46 -39.93
CA GLY A 271 16.36 -15.69 -40.18
C GLY A 271 16.48 -16.61 -38.96
N ASN A 272 17.69 -16.71 -38.39
CA ASN A 272 18.02 -17.62 -37.28
C ASN A 272 17.52 -17.16 -35.91
N TYR A 273 16.99 -15.93 -35.79
CA TYR A 273 16.54 -15.38 -34.50
C TYR A 273 15.09 -15.69 -34.17
N THR A 274 14.50 -16.71 -34.80
CA THR A 274 13.11 -17.10 -34.56
C THR A 274 12.94 -17.76 -33.20
N CYS A 275 11.81 -17.49 -32.55
CA CYS A 275 11.46 -18.13 -31.29
C CYS A 275 11.38 -19.66 -31.48
N PRO A 276 12.08 -20.50 -30.68
CA PRO A 276 12.09 -21.96 -30.87
C PRO A 276 10.71 -22.62 -30.78
N ALA A 277 9.79 -22.01 -30.03
CA ALA A 277 8.43 -22.51 -29.88
C ALA A 277 7.50 -22.11 -31.04
N PHE A 278 7.89 -21.10 -31.84
CA PHE A 278 7.09 -20.63 -32.96
C PHE A 278 7.25 -21.57 -34.16
N ASN A 279 6.17 -22.26 -34.52
CA ASN A 279 6.15 -23.13 -35.70
C ASN A 279 5.21 -22.59 -36.80
N PRO A 280 5.76 -21.98 -37.87
CA PRO A 280 4.96 -21.39 -38.94
C PRO A 280 4.21 -22.42 -39.80
N THR A 281 4.60 -23.70 -39.75
CA THR A 281 3.96 -24.77 -40.55
C THR A 281 2.76 -25.42 -39.89
N SER A 282 2.45 -25.03 -38.64
CA SER A 282 1.36 -25.63 -37.85
C SER A 282 -0.05 -25.23 -38.30
N GLY A 283 -0.19 -24.24 -39.20
CA GLY A 283 -1.48 -23.72 -39.66
C GLY A 283 -2.28 -22.97 -38.59
N MET A 284 -1.69 -22.73 -37.41
CA MET A 284 -2.29 -22.00 -36.32
C MET A 284 -1.97 -20.51 -36.45
N GLU A 285 -2.97 -19.64 -36.30
CA GLU A 285 -2.74 -18.20 -36.22
C GLU A 285 -2.16 -17.85 -34.84
N TRP A 286 -0.92 -17.37 -34.81
CA TRP A 286 -0.27 -16.92 -33.59
C TRP A 286 -0.51 -15.44 -33.37
N THR A 287 -0.81 -15.04 -32.15
CA THR A 287 -0.81 -13.64 -31.74
C THR A 287 0.49 -13.29 -31.00
N CYS A 288 0.74 -11.98 -30.85
CA CYS A 288 1.84 -11.50 -30.01
C CYS A 288 1.77 -12.11 -28.59
N MET A 289 0.56 -12.24 -28.01
CA MET A 289 0.43 -12.82 -26.67
C MET A 289 0.76 -14.31 -26.65
N ASP A 290 0.48 -15.05 -27.71
CA ASP A 290 0.86 -16.47 -27.81
C ASP A 290 2.37 -16.64 -27.93
N CYS A 291 3.02 -15.79 -28.75
CA CYS A 291 4.48 -15.72 -28.85
C CYS A 291 5.13 -15.50 -27.48
N MET A 292 4.62 -14.53 -26.72
CA MET A 292 5.16 -14.16 -25.41
C MET A 292 4.92 -15.22 -24.33
N ARG A 293 3.84 -16.00 -24.44
CA ARG A 293 3.52 -17.07 -23.47
C ARG A 293 4.15 -18.41 -23.81
N ALA A 294 4.62 -18.61 -25.04
CA ALA A 294 5.15 -19.89 -25.48
C ALA A 294 6.38 -20.30 -24.65
N THR A 295 7.35 -19.39 -24.48
CA THR A 295 8.46 -19.55 -23.54
C THR A 295 8.91 -18.18 -23.03
N SER A 296 9.54 -18.14 -21.84
CA SER A 296 10.13 -16.92 -21.28
C SER A 296 11.32 -16.37 -22.08
N GLU A 297 11.74 -17.08 -23.13
CA GLU A 297 12.85 -16.72 -24.00
C GLU A 297 12.38 -16.20 -25.36
N CYS A 298 11.10 -15.84 -25.51
CA CYS A 298 10.58 -15.26 -26.74
C CYS A 298 10.13 -13.81 -26.51
N GLY A 299 10.27 -13.01 -27.57
CA GLY A 299 9.95 -11.59 -27.61
C GLY A 299 9.28 -11.22 -28.93
N PHE A 300 8.56 -10.11 -28.93
CA PHE A 300 7.81 -9.64 -30.08
C PHE A 300 8.43 -8.36 -30.66
N CYS A 301 8.82 -8.40 -31.93
CA CYS A 301 9.26 -7.23 -32.68
C CYS A 301 8.09 -6.70 -33.49
N ALA A 302 7.62 -5.49 -33.16
CA ALA A 302 6.48 -4.88 -33.84
C ALA A 302 6.82 -4.50 -35.29
N HIS A 303 5.79 -4.37 -36.13
CA HIS A 303 5.97 -3.95 -37.52
C HIS A 303 6.51 -2.50 -37.60
N GLY A 304 7.35 -2.22 -38.59
CA GLY A 304 8.07 -0.94 -38.69
C GLY A 304 7.19 0.27 -39.03
N GLY A 305 6.04 0.08 -39.66
CA GLY A 305 5.10 1.16 -39.95
C GLY A 305 4.14 1.45 -38.80
N ASN A 306 3.28 0.49 -38.47
CA ASN A 306 2.29 0.60 -37.40
C ASN A 306 2.40 -0.60 -36.47
N LYS A 307 2.61 -0.34 -35.18
CA LYS A 307 2.80 -1.35 -34.13
C LYS A 307 1.63 -2.33 -33.96
N LEU A 308 0.45 -2.03 -34.49
CA LEU A 308 -0.73 -2.90 -34.44
C LEU A 308 -0.83 -3.85 -35.64
N LEU A 309 0.02 -3.68 -36.64
CA LEU A 309 0.09 -4.60 -37.78
C LEU A 309 0.84 -5.88 -37.39
N PRO A 310 0.69 -6.96 -38.17
CA PRO A 310 1.36 -8.22 -37.88
C PRO A 310 2.87 -8.06 -37.74
N GLY A 311 3.43 -8.54 -36.63
CA GLY A 311 4.85 -8.41 -36.29
C GLY A 311 5.59 -9.75 -36.32
N ALA A 312 6.81 -9.77 -35.79
CA ALA A 312 7.70 -10.93 -35.77
C ALA A 312 7.84 -11.53 -34.36
N CYS A 313 7.80 -12.87 -34.27
CA CYS A 313 8.04 -13.61 -33.02
C CYS A 313 9.48 -14.13 -32.99
N LEU A 314 10.31 -13.56 -32.13
CA LEU A 314 11.76 -13.77 -32.12
C LEU A 314 12.27 -14.26 -30.76
N GLN A 315 13.48 -14.79 -30.72
CA GLN A 315 14.16 -15.13 -29.49
C GLN A 315 14.50 -13.85 -28.69
N SER A 316 14.25 -13.86 -27.39
CA SER A 316 14.49 -12.76 -26.48
C SER A 316 15.95 -12.70 -26.05
N ASP A 317 16.80 -12.18 -26.95
CA ASP A 317 18.19 -11.82 -26.68
C ASP A 317 18.45 -10.33 -26.98
N SER A 318 19.43 -9.75 -26.30
CA SER A 318 19.95 -8.40 -26.49
C SER A 318 20.30 -8.12 -27.96
N THR A 319 20.95 -9.08 -28.64
CA THR A 319 21.33 -8.98 -30.05
C THR A 319 20.11 -8.82 -30.97
N VAL A 320 19.06 -9.60 -30.71
CA VAL A 320 17.80 -9.59 -31.45
C VAL A 320 17.01 -8.31 -31.20
N ARG A 321 16.97 -7.85 -29.94
CA ARG A 321 16.37 -6.56 -29.58
C ARG A 321 17.04 -5.42 -30.33
N ASP A 322 18.37 -5.39 -30.35
CA ASP A 322 19.12 -4.30 -30.98
C ASP A 322 18.95 -4.36 -32.52
N ALA A 323 18.83 -5.56 -33.11
CA ALA A 323 18.48 -5.74 -34.51
C ALA A 323 17.04 -5.29 -34.85
N CYS A 324 16.08 -5.51 -33.94
CA CYS A 324 14.72 -4.97 -34.08
C CYS A 324 14.75 -3.43 -34.07
N HIS A 325 15.47 -2.83 -33.12
CA HIS A 325 15.60 -1.37 -33.03
C HIS A 325 16.37 -0.74 -34.20
N ALA A 326 17.38 -1.43 -34.76
CA ALA A 326 18.09 -0.99 -35.94
C ALA A 326 17.18 -0.80 -37.16
N ASN A 327 16.06 -1.54 -37.22
CA ASN A 327 15.02 -1.42 -38.23
C ASN A 327 13.92 -0.41 -37.87
N HIS A 328 14.15 0.47 -36.87
CA HIS A 328 13.17 1.42 -36.33
C HIS A 328 11.89 0.76 -35.78
N ARG A 329 11.99 -0.48 -35.29
CA ARG A 329 10.87 -1.24 -34.73
C ARG A 329 10.90 -1.18 -33.21
N GLU A 330 9.71 -1.26 -32.61
CA GLU A 330 9.55 -1.36 -31.15
C GLU A 330 9.64 -2.83 -30.71
N TRP A 331 10.40 -3.07 -29.65
CA TRP A 331 10.60 -4.40 -29.09
C TRP A 331 9.80 -4.58 -27.80
N TYR A 332 9.12 -5.72 -27.69
CA TYR A 332 8.20 -6.02 -26.61
C TYR A 332 8.59 -7.34 -25.93
N THR A 333 8.73 -7.32 -24.60
CA THR A 333 9.14 -8.49 -23.80
C THR A 333 8.18 -8.87 -22.68
N ARG A 334 7.19 -8.03 -22.36
CA ARG A 334 6.26 -8.29 -21.25
C ARG A 334 4.80 -8.10 -21.64
N GLY A 335 4.50 -7.16 -22.51
CA GLY A 335 3.15 -6.92 -23.04
C GLY A 335 3.18 -6.78 -24.56
N CYS A 336 1.99 -6.71 -25.15
CA CYS A 336 1.83 -6.52 -26.59
C CYS A 336 1.34 -5.10 -26.91
N PRO A 337 1.61 -4.59 -28.12
CA PRO A 337 1.10 -3.31 -28.56
C PRO A 337 -0.43 -3.29 -28.46
N SER A 338 -0.99 -2.23 -27.85
CA SER A 338 -2.44 -2.09 -27.70
C SER A 338 -2.87 -0.64 -27.76
N ASN A 339 -4.00 -0.38 -28.42
CA ASN A 339 -4.66 0.92 -28.42
C ASN A 339 -5.35 1.24 -27.08
N PHE A 340 -5.59 0.24 -26.25
CA PHE A 340 -6.31 0.37 -24.99
C PHE A 340 -5.37 0.54 -23.78
N GLY A 341 -4.05 0.55 -23.99
CA GLY A 341 -3.07 0.64 -22.90
C GLY A 341 -3.22 1.89 -22.02
N TRP A 342 -3.63 3.02 -22.59
CA TRP A 342 -3.87 4.26 -21.83
C TRP A 342 -5.07 4.16 -20.87
N LEU A 343 -6.10 3.37 -21.20
CA LEU A 343 -7.22 3.10 -20.29
C LEU A 343 -6.75 2.34 -19.05
N ALA A 344 -5.78 1.42 -19.21
CA ALA A 344 -5.17 0.73 -18.08
C ALA A 344 -4.43 1.71 -17.16
N LEU A 345 -3.75 2.72 -17.70
CA LEU A 345 -3.08 3.75 -16.90
C LEU A 345 -4.07 4.60 -16.10
N ILE A 346 -5.18 5.02 -16.72
CA ILE A 346 -6.23 5.79 -16.03
C ILE A 346 -6.86 4.94 -14.93
N ALA A 347 -7.18 3.68 -15.22
CA ALA A 347 -7.73 2.76 -14.24
C ALA A 347 -6.74 2.48 -13.08
N LEU A 348 -5.45 2.39 -13.38
CA LEU A 348 -4.38 2.25 -12.37
C LEU A 348 -4.27 3.49 -11.47
N GLY A 349 -4.31 4.69 -12.07
CA GLY A 349 -4.33 5.94 -11.32
C GLY A 349 -5.57 6.08 -10.44
N ALA A 350 -6.75 5.75 -10.99
CA ALA A 350 -8.02 5.76 -10.26
C ALA A 350 -8.04 4.74 -9.11
N TYR A 351 -7.44 3.57 -9.31
CA TYR A 351 -7.24 2.55 -8.27
C TYR A 351 -6.41 3.11 -7.11
N ILE A 352 -5.28 3.76 -7.38
CA ILE A 352 -4.40 4.35 -6.34
C ILE A 352 -5.10 5.45 -5.57
N VAL A 353 -5.81 6.34 -6.29
CA VAL A 353 -6.59 7.43 -5.67
C VAL A 353 -7.73 6.87 -4.81
N SER A 354 -8.37 5.77 -5.23
CA SER A 354 -9.42 5.11 -4.46
C SER A 354 -8.88 4.39 -3.23
N TYR A 355 -7.68 3.81 -3.33
CA TYR A 355 -7.02 3.08 -2.24
C TYR A 355 -6.60 4.01 -1.09
N SER A 356 -5.93 5.12 -1.42
CA SER A 356 -5.16 5.89 -0.44
C SER A 356 -5.99 6.48 0.73
N PRO A 357 -7.13 7.16 0.51
CA PRO A 357 -7.93 7.77 1.59
C PRO A 357 -8.63 6.79 2.54
N GLY A 358 -8.81 5.54 2.13
CA GLY A 358 -9.50 4.51 2.92
C GLY A 358 -8.56 3.37 3.29
N MET A 359 -8.40 2.41 2.38
CA MET A 359 -7.60 1.21 2.64
C MET A 359 -6.11 1.51 2.90
N GLY A 360 -5.60 2.67 2.46
CA GLY A 360 -4.25 3.12 2.77
C GLY A 360 -4.01 3.43 4.25
N THR A 361 -4.77 4.37 4.80
CA THR A 361 -4.52 4.93 6.14
C THR A 361 -5.38 4.31 7.23
N VAL A 362 -6.64 3.99 6.93
CA VAL A 362 -7.64 3.62 7.93
C VAL A 362 -7.32 2.29 8.64
N PRO A 363 -6.78 1.24 8.00
CA PRO A 363 -6.39 0.01 8.71
C PRO A 363 -5.44 0.25 9.88
N TRP A 364 -4.45 1.13 9.69
CA TRP A 364 -3.48 1.50 10.74
C TRP A 364 -4.14 2.32 11.85
N ILE A 365 -5.05 3.23 11.49
CA ILE A 365 -5.81 4.04 12.46
C ILE A 365 -6.72 3.14 13.31
N VAL A 366 -7.52 2.28 12.69
CA VAL A 366 -8.42 1.34 13.39
C VAL A 366 -7.62 0.41 14.31
N ASN A 367 -6.48 -0.10 13.85
CA ASN A 367 -5.61 -0.95 14.66
C ASN A 367 -4.99 -0.22 15.86
N SER A 368 -4.99 1.11 15.85
CA SER A 368 -4.57 1.93 16.98
C SER A 368 -5.73 2.31 17.91
N GLU A 369 -6.97 2.36 17.40
CA GLU A 369 -8.17 2.79 18.14
C GLU A 369 -8.95 1.61 18.78
N ILE A 370 -8.86 0.40 18.22
CA ILE A 370 -9.77 -0.71 18.56
C ILE A 370 -9.37 -1.52 19.81
N TYR A 371 -8.13 -1.38 20.28
CA TYR A 371 -7.61 -2.19 21.37
C TYR A 371 -7.63 -1.46 22.71
N PRO A 372 -7.98 -2.15 23.81
CA PRO A 372 -7.75 -1.64 25.16
C PRO A 372 -6.26 -1.34 25.38
N LEU A 373 -5.96 -0.27 26.12
CA LEU A 373 -4.59 0.22 26.35
C LEU A 373 -3.64 -0.89 26.80
N ARG A 374 -4.09 -1.72 27.76
CA ARG A 374 -3.37 -2.89 28.30
C ARG A 374 -2.87 -3.94 27.28
N TYR A 375 -3.55 -4.11 26.14
CA TYR A 375 -3.18 -5.11 25.13
C TYR A 375 -2.80 -4.51 23.78
N ARG A 376 -2.84 -3.17 23.65
CA ARG A 376 -2.60 -2.45 22.40
C ARG A 376 -1.28 -2.80 21.74
N GLY A 377 -0.19 -2.84 22.50
CA GLY A 377 1.13 -3.19 21.97
C GLY A 377 1.18 -4.62 21.40
N LEU A 378 0.59 -5.58 22.11
CA LEU A 378 0.54 -6.99 21.70
C LEU A 378 -0.34 -7.18 20.46
N CYS A 379 -1.57 -6.68 20.50
CA CYS A 379 -2.53 -6.80 19.40
C CYS A 379 -2.09 -6.01 18.17
N GLY A 380 -1.54 -4.81 18.36
CA GLY A 380 -0.93 -4.00 17.31
C GLY A 380 0.23 -4.73 16.63
N GLY A 381 1.11 -5.36 17.42
CA GLY A 381 2.21 -6.18 16.91
C GLY A 381 1.73 -7.39 16.10
N LEU A 382 0.74 -8.14 16.58
CA LEU A 382 0.17 -9.28 15.86
C LEU A 382 -0.46 -8.86 14.52
N ALA A 383 -1.20 -7.76 14.52
CA ALA A 383 -1.81 -7.23 13.31
C ALA A 383 -0.75 -6.71 12.31
N ALA A 384 0.35 -6.13 12.79
CA ALA A 384 1.49 -5.75 11.94
C ALA A 384 2.19 -6.98 11.34
N VAL A 385 2.40 -8.05 12.12
CA VAL A 385 2.93 -9.32 11.57
C VAL A 385 2.00 -9.88 10.50
N ALA A 386 0.69 -9.90 10.74
CA ALA A 386 -0.29 -10.34 9.75
C ALA A 386 -0.24 -9.50 8.45
N ASN A 387 -0.03 -8.18 8.57
CA ASN A 387 0.19 -7.30 7.43
C ASN A 387 1.42 -7.71 6.63
N TRP A 388 2.60 -7.80 7.25
CA TRP A 388 3.84 -8.10 6.54
C TRP A 388 3.88 -9.53 5.96
N VAL A 389 3.29 -10.51 6.65
CA VAL A 389 3.12 -11.87 6.09
C VAL A 389 2.21 -11.85 4.87
N SER A 390 1.08 -11.14 4.93
CA SER A 390 0.17 -10.99 3.79
C SER A 390 0.85 -10.28 2.63
N ASN A 391 1.66 -9.26 2.92
CA ASN A 391 2.44 -8.55 1.92
C ASN A 391 3.42 -9.49 1.18
N LEU A 392 4.15 -10.32 1.93
CA LEU A 392 5.09 -11.28 1.37
C LEU A 392 4.38 -12.26 0.42
N ILE A 393 3.25 -12.83 0.85
CA ILE A 393 2.46 -13.76 0.05
C ILE A 393 2.03 -13.11 -1.27
N VAL A 394 1.41 -11.93 -1.20
CA VAL A 394 0.85 -11.25 -2.37
C VAL A 394 1.95 -10.79 -3.33
N THR A 395 3.06 -10.28 -2.81
CA THR A 395 4.18 -9.78 -3.63
C THR A 395 4.91 -10.92 -4.34
N GLN A 396 5.18 -12.03 -3.65
CA GLN A 396 5.89 -13.18 -4.24
C GLN A 396 5.04 -13.93 -5.26
N THR A 397 3.73 -14.02 -5.05
CA THR A 397 2.84 -14.81 -5.92
C THR A 397 2.38 -14.06 -7.18
N PHE A 398 2.43 -12.73 -7.19
CA PHE A 398 1.84 -11.94 -8.28
C PHE A 398 2.36 -12.29 -9.67
N LEU A 399 3.69 -12.25 -9.88
CA LEU A 399 4.25 -12.51 -11.22
C LEU A 399 3.96 -13.94 -11.67
N SER A 400 4.10 -14.92 -10.78
CA SER A 400 3.77 -16.32 -11.06
C SER A 400 2.29 -16.51 -11.41
N LEU A 401 1.37 -15.79 -10.76
CA LEU A 401 -0.05 -15.79 -11.12
C LEU A 401 -0.26 -15.16 -12.51
N THR A 402 0.42 -14.05 -12.84
CA THR A 402 0.30 -13.44 -14.17
C THR A 402 0.86 -14.32 -15.29
N GLU A 403 1.91 -15.09 -15.02
CA GLU A 403 2.51 -16.04 -15.97
C GLU A 403 1.60 -17.28 -16.14
N ALA A 404 1.03 -17.81 -15.05
CA ALA A 404 0.21 -19.03 -15.09
C ALA A 404 -1.24 -18.80 -15.54
N LEU A 405 -1.89 -17.74 -15.04
CA LEU A 405 -3.31 -17.45 -15.32
C LEU A 405 -3.50 -16.39 -16.40
N GLY A 406 -2.45 -15.62 -16.70
CA GLY A 406 -2.56 -14.41 -17.51
C GLY A 406 -2.90 -13.18 -16.67
N ILE A 407 -2.69 -12.01 -17.27
CA ILE A 407 -2.81 -10.70 -16.62
C ILE A 407 -4.27 -10.42 -16.22
N ALA A 408 -5.21 -10.54 -17.17
CA ALA A 408 -6.61 -10.22 -16.92
C ALA A 408 -7.27 -11.09 -15.84
N PRO A 409 -7.10 -12.44 -15.84
CA PRO A 409 -7.63 -13.29 -14.77
C PRO A 409 -6.97 -13.02 -13.42
N THR A 410 -5.69 -12.63 -13.39
CA THR A 410 -5.01 -12.25 -12.14
C THR A 410 -5.66 -11.02 -11.51
N PHE A 411 -5.90 -9.94 -12.27
CA PHE A 411 -6.62 -8.78 -11.74
C PHE A 411 -8.07 -9.10 -11.34
N LEU A 412 -8.73 -10.04 -12.03
CA LEU A 412 -10.06 -10.51 -11.64
C LEU A 412 -10.05 -11.28 -10.32
N LEU A 413 -9.00 -12.07 -10.06
CA LEU A 413 -8.79 -12.75 -8.78
C LEU A 413 -8.67 -11.74 -7.64
N PHE A 414 -7.84 -10.70 -7.80
CA PHE A 414 -7.73 -9.61 -6.81
C PHE A 414 -9.06 -8.85 -6.63
N CYS A 415 -9.82 -8.65 -7.70
CA CYS A 415 -11.17 -8.09 -7.64
C CYS A 415 -12.10 -8.95 -6.76
N GLY A 416 -12.12 -10.27 -6.98
CA GLY A 416 -12.91 -11.21 -6.17
C GLY A 416 -12.49 -11.21 -4.70
N ILE A 417 -11.19 -11.23 -4.41
CA ILE A 417 -10.67 -11.17 -3.05
C ILE A 417 -11.06 -9.84 -2.37
N SER A 418 -10.99 -8.73 -3.09
CA SER A 418 -11.39 -7.40 -2.60
C SER A 418 -12.89 -7.31 -2.33
N ALA A 419 -13.73 -7.96 -3.14
CA ALA A 419 -15.17 -8.05 -2.91
C ALA A 419 -15.49 -8.89 -1.66
N VAL A 420 -14.76 -9.98 -1.43
CA VAL A 420 -14.86 -10.77 -0.19
C VAL A 420 -14.42 -9.94 1.02
N ALA A 421 -13.31 -9.21 0.90
CA ALA A 421 -12.82 -8.31 1.94
C ALA A 421 -13.85 -7.21 2.27
N PHE A 422 -14.56 -6.66 1.27
CA PHE A 422 -15.67 -5.72 1.46
C PHE A 422 -16.77 -6.32 2.34
N VAL A 423 -17.20 -7.55 2.07
CA VAL A 423 -18.23 -8.23 2.86
C VAL A 423 -17.76 -8.42 4.31
N PHE A 424 -16.54 -8.92 4.53
CA PHE A 424 -16.04 -9.13 5.89
C PHE A 424 -15.83 -7.82 6.65
N ILE A 425 -15.30 -6.77 6.01
CA ILE A 425 -15.14 -5.46 6.63
C ILE A 425 -16.50 -4.87 6.99
N PHE A 426 -17.49 -5.01 6.10
CA PHE A 426 -18.85 -4.60 6.40
C PHE A 426 -19.43 -5.34 7.61
N LEU A 427 -19.17 -6.64 7.77
CA LEU A 427 -19.75 -7.44 8.85
C LEU A 427 -19.00 -7.34 10.18
N LEU A 428 -17.69 -7.09 10.17
CA LEU A 428 -16.81 -7.28 11.34
C LEU A 428 -16.14 -6.00 11.85
N VAL A 429 -16.00 -4.95 11.03
CA VAL A 429 -15.27 -3.73 11.42
C VAL A 429 -16.25 -2.66 11.94
N PRO A 430 -16.19 -2.28 13.23
CA PRO A 430 -17.06 -1.25 13.79
C PRO A 430 -16.62 0.16 13.38
N GLU A 431 -17.50 1.15 13.60
CA GLU A 431 -17.11 2.56 13.55
C GLU A 431 -16.45 2.96 14.87
N THR A 432 -15.23 3.49 14.80
CA THR A 432 -14.43 3.94 15.96
C THR A 432 -14.38 5.46 16.10
N LYS A 433 -14.90 6.20 15.11
CA LYS A 433 -14.80 7.66 15.07
C LYS A 433 -15.37 8.31 16.34
N GLY A 434 -14.50 9.04 17.05
CA GLY A 434 -14.87 9.90 18.16
C GLY A 434 -15.28 9.17 19.44
N LEU A 435 -14.95 7.88 19.55
CA LEU A 435 -15.17 7.09 20.77
C LEU A 435 -13.86 7.01 21.57
N PRO A 436 -13.87 7.28 22.89
CA PRO A 436 -12.73 6.99 23.76
C PRO A 436 -12.51 5.47 23.89
N PHE A 437 -11.31 5.06 24.32
CA PHE A 437 -10.91 3.64 24.35
C PHE A 437 -11.85 2.79 25.22
N GLU A 438 -12.32 3.33 26.35
CA GLU A 438 -13.22 2.63 27.28
C GLU A 438 -14.60 2.38 26.65
N GLU A 439 -15.09 3.31 25.84
CA GLU A 439 -16.36 3.14 25.11
C GLU A 439 -16.24 2.13 23.97
N VAL A 440 -15.10 2.12 23.27
CA VAL A 440 -14.82 1.10 22.25
C VAL A 440 -14.78 -0.29 22.88
N GLU A 441 -14.15 -0.43 24.05
CA GLU A 441 -14.12 -1.69 24.78
C GLU A 441 -15.53 -2.14 25.18
N LYS A 442 -16.33 -1.26 25.83
CA LYS A 442 -17.72 -1.56 26.20
C LYS A 442 -18.59 -1.94 25.00
N MET A 443 -18.45 -1.24 23.88
CA MET A 443 -19.15 -1.57 22.64
C MET A 443 -18.80 -2.98 22.18
N LEU A 444 -17.52 -3.35 22.21
CA LEU A 444 -17.05 -4.68 21.81
C LEU A 444 -17.43 -5.77 22.81
N GLU A 445 -17.67 -5.46 24.08
CA GLU A 445 -18.14 -6.43 25.10
C GLU A 445 -19.65 -6.70 25.03
N SER A 446 -20.43 -5.78 24.47
CA SER A 446 -21.89 -5.89 24.40
C SER A 446 -22.36 -7.21 23.77
N LYS A 447 -23.40 -7.81 24.36
CA LYS A 447 -24.03 -9.06 23.86
C LYS A 447 -24.75 -8.84 22.53
N ASP A 448 -25.32 -7.66 22.33
CA ASP A 448 -26.03 -7.25 21.10
C ASP A 448 -25.13 -6.57 20.07
N TYR A 449 -23.81 -6.74 20.21
CA TYR A 449 -22.83 -6.16 19.30
C TYR A 449 -23.06 -6.58 17.85
N LYS A 450 -23.28 -5.58 16.98
CA LYS A 450 -23.30 -5.71 15.52
C LYS A 450 -22.40 -4.64 14.95
N ALA A 451 -21.34 -5.01 14.24
CA ALA A 451 -20.37 -4.04 13.72
C ALA A 451 -20.99 -2.98 12.78
N TRP A 452 -22.12 -3.31 12.13
CA TRP A 452 -22.84 -2.41 11.22
C TRP A 452 -23.88 -1.49 11.87
N HIS A 453 -24.18 -1.68 13.16
CA HIS A 453 -24.98 -0.72 13.91
C HIS A 453 -24.02 0.32 14.51
N GLY A 454 -24.23 1.60 14.20
CA GLY A 454 -23.43 2.66 14.81
C GLY A 454 -23.73 2.78 16.30
N ALA A 455 -22.75 3.22 17.11
CA ALA A 455 -22.89 3.36 18.56
C ALA A 455 -24.17 4.12 18.99
N ARG A 456 -24.58 5.16 18.24
CA ARG A 456 -25.83 5.92 18.50
C ARG A 456 -27.12 5.11 18.40
N THR A 457 -27.12 3.98 17.69
CA THR A 457 -28.31 3.14 17.54
C THR A 457 -28.48 2.16 18.70
N GLN A 458 -27.43 1.95 19.51
CA GLN A 458 -27.48 1.09 20.71
C GLN A 458 -27.91 1.86 21.95
N GLU A 459 -27.45 3.10 22.18
CA GLU A 459 -27.94 3.95 23.30
C GLU A 459 -29.47 4.18 23.25
N SER A 460 -30.04 4.31 22.06
CA SER A 460 -31.50 4.47 21.88
C SER A 460 -32.30 3.24 22.29
N LYS A 461 -31.69 2.05 22.37
CA LYS A 461 -32.37 0.83 22.82
C LYS A 461 -32.25 0.65 24.33
N ASP A 462 -31.09 0.94 24.90
CA ASP A 462 -30.84 0.78 26.33
C ASP A 462 -31.56 1.84 27.20
N HIS A 463 -32.04 2.95 26.61
CA HIS A 463 -32.91 3.92 27.28
C HIS A 463 -34.42 3.63 27.16
N ASN A 464 -34.82 2.63 26.38
CA ASN A 464 -36.23 2.26 26.17
C ASN A 464 -36.60 0.88 26.77
N THR A 465 -35.72 0.32 27.61
CA THR A 465 -35.93 -0.87 28.44
C THR A 465 -35.50 -0.56 29.86
#